data_AF-A0A679HS07-F1
#
_entry.id   AF-A0A679HS07-F1
#
_cell.length_a   1.000
_cell.length_b   1.000
_cell.length_c   1.000
_cell.angle_alpha   90.00
_cell.angle_beta   90.00
_cell.angle_gamma   90.00
#
_symmetry.space_group_name_H-M   'P 1'
#
loop_
_entity.id
_entity.type
_entity.pdbx_description
1 polymer ?
#
loop_
_entity_poly.entity_id
_entity_poly.type
_entity_poly.pdbx_seq_one_letter_code
_entity_poly.pdbx_strand_id
1 'polypeptide(L)'
;MWSIETTWSEARAVGARLKTVSAHVVLVVSVLFQGCATLKVVSPDQLNGQQFSDAGVPVAHLYVDNWGIYLFKYIPLVTGNVDDLEGAQIPRLFTHNVRVDLLVDKVTQESKKRGGTIVTDLRTRDRSYWMPLTFIFWLNEFEVSANASKQVPPLESQGSR
;
A
#
# COMPACT_ATOMS: atom_id res chain seq x y z
N MET A 1 29.98 16.16 -52.51
CA MET A 1 30.27 15.06 -51.56
C MET A 1 30.27 15.52 -50.10
N TRP A 2 29.56 16.60 -49.73
CA TRP A 2 29.52 17.15 -48.36
C TRP A 2 28.11 17.11 -47.74
N SER A 3 27.08 16.98 -48.60
CA SER A 3 25.66 16.99 -48.19
C SER A 3 25.14 15.63 -47.70
N ILE A 4 25.83 14.52 -47.99
CA ILE A 4 25.38 13.18 -47.61
C ILE A 4 25.83 12.86 -46.18
N GLU A 5 27.05 13.24 -45.79
CA GLU A 5 27.58 12.96 -44.45
C GLU A 5 26.85 13.71 -43.33
N THR A 6 26.37 14.94 -43.61
CA THR A 6 25.54 15.75 -42.70
C THR A 6 24.17 15.11 -42.48
N THR A 7 23.51 14.60 -43.52
CA THR A 7 22.23 13.89 -43.36
C THR A 7 22.35 12.59 -42.54
N TRP A 8 23.47 11.88 -42.64
CA TRP A 8 23.68 10.64 -41.85
C TRP A 8 23.97 10.91 -40.37
N SER A 9 24.63 12.03 -40.03
CA SER A 9 24.89 12.39 -38.63
C SER A 9 23.62 12.89 -37.94
N GLU A 10 22.77 13.66 -38.62
CA GLU A 10 21.47 14.11 -38.13
C GLU A 10 20.50 12.95 -37.92
N ALA A 11 20.40 12.02 -38.88
CA ALA A 11 19.54 10.83 -38.75
C ALA A 11 19.95 9.93 -37.56
N ARG A 12 21.26 9.79 -37.30
CA ARG A 12 21.78 9.07 -36.13
C ARG A 12 21.49 9.80 -34.82
N ALA A 13 21.58 11.14 -34.81
CA ALA A 13 21.25 11.95 -33.65
C ALA A 13 19.75 11.90 -33.32
N VAL A 14 18.88 11.94 -34.33
CA VAL A 14 17.43 11.77 -34.17
C VAL A 14 17.11 10.37 -33.67
N GLY A 15 17.71 9.32 -34.26
CA GLY A 15 17.53 7.94 -33.81
C GLY A 15 18.02 7.69 -32.37
N ALA A 16 19.13 8.29 -31.97
CA ALA A 16 19.63 8.23 -30.59
C ALA A 16 18.70 8.96 -29.62
N ARG A 17 18.23 10.17 -29.98
CA ARG A 17 17.25 10.93 -29.17
C ARG A 17 15.92 10.18 -29.05
N LEU A 18 15.43 9.54 -30.11
CA LEU A 18 14.21 8.72 -30.09
C LEU A 18 14.35 7.52 -29.15
N LYS A 19 15.48 6.81 -29.20
CA LYS A 19 15.76 5.67 -28.31
C LYS A 19 15.83 6.11 -26.85
N THR A 20 16.50 7.22 -26.58
CA THR A 20 16.59 7.80 -25.23
C THR A 20 15.20 8.22 -24.74
N VAL A 21 14.42 8.97 -25.53
CA VAL A 21 13.04 9.36 -25.17
C VAL A 21 12.17 8.12 -24.92
N SER A 22 12.23 7.10 -25.78
CA SER A 22 11.44 5.87 -25.61
C SER A 22 11.82 5.11 -24.34
N ALA A 23 13.11 5.04 -23.98
CA ALA A 23 13.55 4.40 -22.74
C ALA A 23 13.07 5.17 -21.49
N HIS A 24 13.07 6.50 -21.53
CA HIS A 24 12.56 7.33 -20.44
C HIS A 24 11.04 7.19 -20.30
N VAL A 25 10.31 7.12 -21.42
CA VAL A 25 8.85 6.88 -21.40
C VAL A 25 8.53 5.51 -20.81
N VAL A 26 9.24 4.45 -21.21
CA VAL A 26 9.02 3.10 -20.64
C VAL A 26 9.34 3.05 -19.15
N LEU A 27 10.38 3.75 -18.70
CA LEU A 27 10.72 3.83 -17.27
C LEU A 27 9.62 4.57 -16.49
N VAL A 28 9.18 5.73 -16.97
CA VAL A 28 8.11 6.52 -16.35
C VAL A 28 6.82 5.70 -16.29
N VAL A 29 6.45 5.03 -17.38
CA VAL A 29 5.31 4.11 -17.41
C VAL A 29 5.50 3.00 -16.38
N SER A 30 6.64 2.32 -16.33
CA SER A 30 6.90 1.23 -15.36
C SER A 30 6.80 1.67 -13.90
N VAL A 31 7.16 2.91 -13.58
CA VAL A 31 7.04 3.47 -12.22
C VAL A 31 5.59 3.88 -11.92
N LEU A 32 4.87 4.39 -12.91
CA LEU A 32 3.46 4.75 -12.76
C LEU A 32 2.58 3.51 -12.61
N PHE A 33 2.85 2.41 -13.32
CA PHE A 33 2.09 1.16 -13.23
C PHE A 33 2.47 0.26 -12.04
N GLN A 34 2.97 0.84 -10.95
CA GLN A 34 3.11 0.11 -9.70
C GLN A 34 1.79 0.24 -8.92
N GLY A 35 1.38 -0.82 -8.25
CA GLY A 35 0.38 -0.77 -7.19
C GLY A 35 1.06 -1.36 -5.97
N CYS A 36 0.88 -0.75 -4.80
CA CYS A 36 1.58 -1.19 -3.60
C CYS A 36 0.59 -1.44 -2.47
N ALA A 37 0.85 -2.51 -1.72
CA ALA A 37 0.19 -2.81 -0.47
C ALA A 37 1.28 -2.91 0.60
N THR A 38 1.14 -2.17 1.70
CA THR A 38 2.14 -2.10 2.75
C THR A 38 1.48 -2.39 4.09
N LEU A 39 2.19 -3.15 4.94
CA LEU A 39 1.85 -3.38 6.34
C LEU A 39 2.98 -2.83 7.20
N LYS A 40 2.62 -1.95 8.13
CA LYS A 40 3.51 -1.43 9.16
C LYS A 40 3.03 -1.94 10.50
N VAL A 41 3.97 -2.45 11.28
CA VAL A 41 3.74 -2.90 12.64
C VAL A 41 4.65 -2.13 13.57
N VAL A 42 4.04 -1.44 14.53
CA VAL A 42 4.75 -0.77 15.62
C VAL A 42 4.61 -1.66 16.85
N SER A 43 5.73 -2.17 17.33
CA SER A 43 5.77 -3.09 18.47
C SER A 43 5.66 -2.35 19.81
N PRO A 44 5.31 -3.04 20.91
CA PRO A 44 5.06 -2.39 22.20
C PRO A 44 6.27 -1.63 22.76
N ASP A 45 7.48 -2.09 22.49
CA ASP A 45 8.74 -1.44 22.86
C ASP A 45 8.91 -0.05 22.21
N GLN A 46 8.26 0.19 21.07
CA GLN A 46 8.27 1.47 20.36
C GLN A 46 7.19 2.44 20.85
N LEU A 47 6.36 2.04 21.82
CA LEU A 47 5.29 2.87 22.37
C LEU A 47 5.75 3.81 23.49
N ASN A 48 7.05 3.93 23.76
CA ASN A 48 7.60 4.80 24.81
C ASN A 48 6.94 4.61 26.19
N GLY A 49 6.63 3.36 26.54
CA GLY A 49 5.99 3.01 27.82
C GLY A 49 4.48 3.31 27.90
N GLN A 50 3.85 3.76 26.80
CA GLN A 50 2.40 3.99 26.73
C GLN A 50 1.63 2.69 26.50
N GLN A 51 0.37 2.68 26.93
CA GLN A 51 -0.58 1.62 26.62
C GLN A 51 -1.72 2.17 25.76
N PHE A 52 -2.35 1.32 24.95
CA PHE A 52 -3.49 1.74 24.12
C PHE A 52 -4.78 1.91 24.92
N SER A 53 -4.90 1.21 26.06
CA SER A 53 -6.09 1.21 26.92
C SER A 53 -5.77 0.62 28.29
N ASP A 54 -6.56 0.94 29.30
CA ASP A 54 -6.37 0.44 30.67
C ASP A 54 -6.70 -1.05 30.85
N ALA A 55 -7.42 -1.66 29.90
CA ALA A 55 -8.00 -3.01 30.04
C ALA A 55 -7.23 -4.12 29.30
N GLY A 56 -6.07 -3.82 28.70
CA GLY A 56 -5.37 -4.78 27.85
C GLY A 56 -3.88 -4.52 27.71
N VAL A 57 -3.10 -5.59 27.62
CA VAL A 57 -1.66 -5.51 27.35
C VAL A 57 -1.48 -5.17 25.87
N PRO A 58 -0.74 -4.09 25.52
CA PRO A 58 -0.53 -3.71 24.13
C PRO A 58 0.27 -4.79 23.39
N VAL A 59 -0.19 -5.14 22.19
CA VAL A 59 0.46 -6.13 21.31
C VAL A 59 1.15 -5.44 20.14
N ALA A 60 0.45 -4.52 19.46
CA ALA A 60 1.02 -3.73 18.37
C ALA A 60 0.07 -2.61 17.95
N HIS A 61 0.60 -1.53 17.37
CA HIS A 61 -0.18 -0.69 16.47
C HIS A 61 0.05 -1.16 15.03
N LEU A 62 -1.05 -1.40 14.33
CA LEU A 62 -1.08 -1.96 12.99
C LEU A 62 -1.57 -0.91 12.02
N TYR A 63 -0.88 -0.78 10.90
CA TYR A 63 -1.27 0.11 9.81
C TYR A 63 -1.11 -0.65 8.50
N VAL A 64 -2.17 -0.69 7.69
CA VAL A 64 -2.14 -1.29 6.35
C VAL A 64 -2.66 -0.26 5.37
N ASP A 65 -1.91 -0.03 4.30
CA ASP A 65 -2.33 0.77 3.16
C ASP A 65 -2.25 -0.04 1.87
N ASN A 66 -3.16 0.24 0.95
CA ASN A 66 -3.15 -0.33 -0.38
C ASN A 66 -3.63 0.70 -1.38
N TRP A 67 -2.91 0.81 -2.49
CA TRP A 67 -3.29 1.70 -3.58
C TRP A 67 -3.13 1.06 -4.95
N GLY A 68 -3.77 1.67 -5.94
CA GLY A 68 -3.74 1.22 -7.32
C GLY A 68 -4.24 2.24 -8.32
N ILE A 69 -4.05 1.93 -9.59
CA ILE A 69 -4.50 2.72 -10.72
C ILE A 69 -5.77 2.12 -11.32
N TYR A 70 -6.73 3.01 -11.57
CA TYR A 70 -8.05 2.71 -12.09
C TYR A 70 -8.32 3.51 -13.36
N LEU A 71 -8.97 2.88 -14.31
CA LEU A 71 -9.60 3.54 -15.45
C LEU A 71 -10.98 4.06 -15.02
N PHE A 72 -11.24 5.35 -15.28
CA PHE A 72 -12.44 6.09 -14.90
C PHE A 72 -12.81 5.92 -13.42
N LYS A 73 -11.85 5.77 -12.51
CA LYS A 73 -12.05 5.48 -11.07
C LYS A 73 -12.64 4.09 -10.75
N TYR A 74 -13.32 3.43 -11.68
CA TYR A 74 -14.08 2.20 -11.41
C TYR A 74 -13.41 0.92 -11.86
N ILE A 75 -12.66 0.93 -12.97
CA ILE A 75 -12.09 -0.28 -13.55
C ILE A 75 -10.65 -0.43 -13.06
N PRO A 76 -10.32 -1.40 -12.18
CA PRO A 76 -8.95 -1.59 -11.71
C PRO A 76 -8.07 -1.99 -12.89
N LEU A 77 -6.94 -1.32 -13.06
CA LEU A 77 -5.91 -1.73 -14.02
C LEU A 77 -4.78 -2.43 -13.30
N VAL A 78 -4.28 -1.79 -12.23
CA VAL A 78 -3.19 -2.29 -11.39
C VAL A 78 -3.51 -1.95 -9.94
N THR A 79 -3.35 -2.91 -9.04
CA THR A 79 -3.55 -2.71 -7.60
C THR A 79 -2.45 -3.38 -6.81
N GLY A 80 -2.14 -2.89 -5.61
CA GLY A 80 -1.27 -3.61 -4.69
C GLY A 80 -1.80 -4.99 -4.31
N ASN A 81 -0.87 -5.86 -3.92
CA ASN A 81 -1.16 -7.25 -3.58
C ASN A 81 -1.24 -7.44 -2.06
N VAL A 82 -2.44 -7.30 -1.50
CA VAL A 82 -2.68 -7.48 -0.06
C VAL A 82 -2.51 -8.92 0.42
N ASP A 83 -2.41 -9.90 -0.48
CA ASP A 83 -2.14 -11.29 -0.12
C ASP A 83 -0.67 -11.53 0.21
N ASP A 84 0.22 -10.68 -0.31
CA ASP A 84 1.67 -10.80 -0.17
C ASP A 84 2.28 -9.45 0.26
N LEU A 85 2.09 -9.13 1.55
CA LEU A 85 2.56 -7.88 2.16
C LEU A 85 4.05 -7.93 2.52
N GLU A 86 4.63 -9.13 2.65
CA GLU A 86 6.02 -9.37 3.09
C GLU A 86 6.95 -9.78 1.93
N GLY A 87 6.41 -10.19 0.78
CA GLY A 87 7.18 -10.71 -0.35
C GLY A 87 7.51 -9.68 -1.43
N ALA A 88 7.52 -10.11 -2.69
CA ALA A 88 8.01 -9.31 -3.81
C ALA A 88 7.08 -8.14 -4.20
N GLN A 89 5.92 -8.01 -3.53
CA GLN A 89 4.90 -6.98 -3.75
C GLN A 89 4.54 -6.81 -5.24
N ILE A 90 4.48 -7.94 -5.96
CA ILE A 90 4.11 -7.93 -7.38
C ILE A 90 2.66 -7.44 -7.47
N PRO A 91 2.40 -6.37 -8.22
CA PRO A 91 1.06 -5.82 -8.30
C PRO A 91 0.11 -6.79 -9.01
N ARG A 92 -1.18 -6.71 -8.67
CA ARG A 92 -2.23 -7.46 -9.34
C ARG A 92 -2.79 -6.64 -10.48
N LEU A 93 -2.94 -7.26 -11.64
CA LEU A 93 -3.56 -6.65 -12.82
C LEU A 93 -5.06 -6.96 -12.82
N PHE A 94 -5.88 -5.96 -13.22
CA PHE A 94 -7.33 -6.10 -13.39
C PHE A 94 -8.09 -6.71 -12.21
N THR A 95 -7.55 -6.55 -11.00
CA THR A 95 -8.12 -7.11 -9.78
C THR A 95 -8.49 -5.99 -8.82
N HIS A 96 -9.67 -6.05 -8.21
CA HIS A 96 -10.11 -5.01 -7.28
C HIS A 96 -9.64 -5.30 -5.85
N ASN A 97 -8.36 -5.04 -5.56
CA ASN A 97 -7.78 -5.28 -4.23
C ASN A 97 -7.71 -4.05 -3.33
N VAL A 98 -7.90 -2.84 -3.87
CA VAL A 98 -7.98 -1.63 -3.04
C VAL A 98 -9.38 -1.58 -2.44
N ARG A 99 -9.57 -2.31 -1.33
CA ARG A 99 -10.86 -2.42 -0.62
C ARG A 99 -10.69 -2.41 0.89
N VAL A 100 -11.54 -1.67 1.58
CA VAL A 100 -11.44 -1.48 3.03
C VAL A 100 -11.66 -2.79 3.80
N ASP A 101 -12.59 -3.63 3.36
CA ASP A 101 -12.88 -4.93 3.96
C ASP A 101 -11.64 -5.85 3.97
N LEU A 102 -10.91 -5.91 2.86
CA LEU A 102 -9.66 -6.66 2.77
C LEU A 102 -8.60 -6.12 3.75
N LEU A 103 -8.47 -4.80 3.87
CA LEU A 103 -7.47 -4.20 4.76
C LEU A 103 -7.82 -4.42 6.23
N VAL A 104 -9.10 -4.33 6.61
CA VAL A 104 -9.57 -4.66 7.96
C VAL A 104 -9.32 -6.14 8.27
N ASP A 105 -9.59 -7.04 7.32
CA ASP A 105 -9.26 -8.47 7.47
C ASP A 105 -7.76 -8.66 7.71
N LYS A 106 -6.87 -8.00 6.94
CA LYS A 106 -5.42 -8.10 7.16
C LYS A 106 -4.97 -7.55 8.51
N VAL A 107 -5.50 -6.41 8.94
CA VAL A 107 -5.19 -5.85 10.27
C VAL A 107 -5.63 -6.81 11.38
N THR A 108 -6.83 -7.38 11.29
CA THR A 108 -7.34 -8.30 12.32
C THR A 108 -6.61 -9.65 12.30
N GLN A 109 -6.23 -10.16 11.13
CA GLN A 109 -5.38 -11.35 11.00
C GLN A 109 -3.99 -11.13 11.60
N GLU A 110 -3.36 -9.99 11.33
CA GLU A 110 -2.04 -9.66 11.87
C GLU A 110 -2.10 -9.44 13.40
N SER A 111 -3.16 -8.82 13.92
CA SER A 111 -3.44 -8.74 15.35
C SER A 111 -3.50 -10.13 15.99
N LYS A 112 -4.28 -11.05 15.40
CA LYS A 112 -4.42 -12.42 15.87
C LYS A 112 -3.10 -13.20 15.80
N LYS A 113 -2.34 -13.07 14.71
CA LYS A 113 -1.01 -13.69 14.52
C LYS A 113 -0.04 -13.29 15.63
N ARG A 114 -0.17 -12.07 16.16
CA ARG A 114 0.66 -11.52 17.25
C ARG A 114 0.10 -11.77 18.65
N GLY A 115 -1.03 -12.48 18.76
CA GLY A 115 -1.65 -12.80 20.04
C GLY A 115 -2.59 -11.73 20.61
N GLY A 116 -2.95 -10.73 19.79
CA GLY A 116 -4.04 -9.80 20.09
C GLY A 116 -5.38 -10.52 20.12
N THR A 117 -6.24 -10.12 21.06
CA THR A 117 -7.61 -10.63 21.19
C THR A 117 -8.65 -9.52 21.09
N ILE A 118 -8.23 -8.26 21.17
CA ILE A 118 -9.06 -7.08 21.00
C ILE A 118 -8.36 -6.14 20.02
N VAL A 119 -9.14 -5.58 19.09
CA VAL A 119 -8.71 -4.49 18.21
C VAL A 119 -9.50 -3.24 18.58
N THR A 120 -8.81 -2.14 18.86
CA THR A 120 -9.41 -0.84 19.21
C THR A 120 -8.93 0.25 18.25
N ASP A 121 -9.65 1.39 18.25
CA ASP A 121 -9.37 2.55 17.39
C ASP A 121 -9.15 2.17 15.90
N LEU A 122 -10.02 1.30 15.39
CA LEU A 122 -10.02 0.93 13.98
C LEU A 122 -10.44 2.16 13.15
N ARG A 123 -9.49 2.74 12.44
CA ARG A 123 -9.71 3.90 11.58
C ARG A 123 -9.50 3.51 10.14
N THR A 124 -10.34 4.07 9.28
CA THR A 124 -10.25 3.90 7.83
C THR A 124 -10.05 5.26 7.19
N ARG A 125 -9.19 5.34 6.19
CA ARG A 125 -9.05 6.53 5.34
C ARG A 125 -9.16 6.14 3.88
N ASP A 126 -9.96 6.88 3.14
CA ASP A 126 -10.11 6.73 1.71
C ASP A 126 -9.64 7.96 0.94
N ARG A 127 -8.94 7.70 -0.15
CA ARG A 127 -8.39 8.74 -1.03
C ARG A 127 -8.57 8.31 -2.47
N SER A 128 -9.01 9.25 -3.29
CA SER A 128 -9.08 9.07 -4.73
C SER A 128 -8.61 10.34 -5.42
N TYR A 129 -7.56 10.22 -6.20
CA TYR A 129 -6.95 11.32 -6.93
C TYR A 129 -7.09 11.08 -8.42
N TRP A 130 -7.68 12.05 -9.12
CA TRP A 130 -7.57 12.07 -10.56
C TRP A 130 -6.13 12.43 -10.92
N MET A 131 -5.47 11.64 -11.77
CA MET A 131 -4.10 11.92 -12.16
C MET A 131 -4.08 13.03 -13.23
N PRO A 132 -3.56 14.24 -12.91
CA PRO A 132 -3.50 15.33 -13.87
C PRO A 132 -2.71 14.91 -15.11
N LEU A 133 -3.10 15.41 -16.28
CA LEU A 133 -2.58 15.01 -17.60
C LEU A 133 -3.02 13.63 -18.12
N THR A 134 -3.70 12.83 -17.29
CA THR A 134 -4.33 11.59 -17.73
C THR A 134 -5.85 11.77 -17.72
N PHE A 135 -6.49 11.93 -18.87
CA PHE A 135 -7.93 12.23 -18.93
C PHE A 135 -8.83 11.13 -18.33
N ILE A 136 -8.28 9.93 -18.15
CA ILE A 136 -9.06 8.72 -17.83
C ILE A 136 -8.54 7.93 -16.62
N PHE A 137 -7.35 8.23 -16.07
CA PHE A 137 -6.79 7.44 -14.98
C PHE A 137 -6.95 8.10 -13.61
N TRP A 138 -7.17 7.26 -12.61
CA TRP A 138 -7.34 7.62 -11.20
C TRP A 138 -6.42 6.78 -10.33
N LEU A 139 -5.90 7.37 -9.28
CA LEU A 139 -5.21 6.67 -8.20
C LEU A 139 -6.18 6.55 -7.03
N ASN A 140 -6.48 5.31 -6.64
CA ASN A 140 -7.32 5.02 -5.47
C ASN A 140 -6.42 4.41 -4.39
N GLU A 141 -6.59 4.87 -3.16
CA GLU A 141 -5.81 4.46 -1.99
C GLU A 141 -6.76 4.31 -0.79
N PHE A 142 -6.65 3.17 -0.10
CA PHE A 142 -7.30 2.95 1.18
C PHE A 142 -6.25 2.61 2.24
N GLU A 143 -6.53 3.05 3.45
CA GLU A 143 -5.69 2.82 4.62
C GLU A 143 -6.55 2.39 5.79
N VAL A 144 -6.03 1.48 6.60
CA VAL A 144 -6.65 1.04 7.84
C VAL A 144 -5.58 1.02 8.93
N SER A 145 -5.87 1.66 10.06
CA SER A 145 -5.03 1.59 11.26
C SER A 145 -5.81 1.07 12.44
N ALA A 146 -5.16 0.33 13.33
CA ALA A 146 -5.77 -0.12 14.58
C ALA A 146 -4.74 -0.44 15.66
N ASN A 147 -5.19 -0.43 16.91
CA ASN A 147 -4.44 -0.91 18.05
C ASN A 147 -4.83 -2.35 18.37
N ALA A 148 -3.84 -3.23 18.44
CA ALA A 148 -4.01 -4.61 18.88
C ALA A 148 -3.60 -4.74 20.35
N SER A 149 -4.47 -5.34 21.16
CA SER A 149 -4.22 -5.61 22.57
C SER A 149 -4.66 -7.03 22.94
N LYS A 150 -4.04 -7.60 23.96
CA LYS A 150 -4.47 -8.83 24.61
C LYS A 150 -5.33 -8.49 25.81
N GLN A 151 -6.54 -9.03 25.85
CA GLN A 151 -7.47 -8.83 26.97
C GLN A 151 -6.85 -9.39 28.25
N VAL A 152 -6.81 -8.56 29.29
CA VAL A 152 -6.57 -9.05 30.65
C VAL A 152 -7.92 -9.47 31.21
N PRO A 153 -8.10 -10.73 31.66
CA PRO A 153 -9.34 -11.13 32.30
C PRO A 153 -9.65 -10.17 33.46
N PRO A 154 -10.91 -9.75 33.65
CA PRO A 154 -11.30 -9.06 34.88
C PRO A 154 -10.87 -9.90 36.08
N LEU A 155 -10.35 -9.26 37.13
CA LEU A 155 -9.99 -9.92 38.38
C LEU A 155 -11.25 -10.49 39.06
N GLU A 156 -11.72 -11.65 38.61
CA GLU A 156 -12.72 -12.43 39.32
C GLU A 156 -12.01 -13.23 40.44
N SER A 157 -11.96 -12.60 41.62
CA SER A 157 -11.85 -13.22 42.96
C SER A 157 -10.83 -14.35 43.20
N GLN A 158 -9.52 -14.11 43.03
CA GLN A 158 -8.51 -14.92 43.73
C GLN A 158 -8.31 -14.44 45.18
N GLY A 159 -9.40 -14.40 45.96
CA GLY A 159 -9.35 -14.00 47.36
C GLY A 159 -10.69 -14.18 48.06
N SER A 160 -10.77 -15.23 48.90
CA SER A 160 -11.77 -15.55 49.93
C SER A 160 -12.57 -16.83 49.66
N ARG A 161 -11.93 -17.98 49.91
CA ARG A 161 -12.49 -19.09 50.68
C ARG A 161 -11.39 -19.71 51.52
#